data_AF-A0A964YJX0-F1
#
_entry.id   AF-A0A964YJX0-F1
#
_cell.length_a   1.000
_cell.length_b   1.000
_cell.length_c   1.000
_cell.angle_alpha   90.00
_cell.angle_beta   90.00
_cell.angle_gamma   90.00
#
_symmetry.space_group_name_H-M   'P 1'
#
loop_
_entity.id
_entity.type
_entity.pdbx_description
1 polymer ?
#
loop_
_entity_poly.entity_id
_entity_poly.type
_entity_poly.pdbx_seq_one_letter_code
_entity_poly.pdbx_strand_id
1 'polypeptide(L)'
;MLDKLVYQDFQRRLGSDLTEKQKQRLLRTVRHYMNEVSQAFPTAPLQEKNSQVLAAVGPDFLSYLNRAASAPPVAEQDVSRMDVATRFNQLQTERNGTKSTPPPPPNFRISLQEEGPSPMSQFEIARKQREEEIKRGEQLLSDTMRADQDFTSASRRANQQEQLVLADRERSRQMAQREAASEMASRLVTPDPRRIFMKDVLEGNPAGQGTPLESILNGSSGLGDANMTLALPTAPRIKAPQQADTLIRQEDILAYKENEYNLHVYSADRDWLTNKNQNRYNFTVNFDPANNGPGFGYAPAANVKFKNITRIELVKTILPIEGIDVIMTRNLSSSVASFGTALNTNVLSFPYLNIYIPELDTNNFGTDYNLQQAFGVVQYDANWVSDNNSASKGGFLAMIPKFLKCQKVYTPTPLATLQKMSIRIQRPDGCIVSDTLDTLDISGLKSSYNLGACPSGANTTNTTYADPSGDYIWIQTGTWFSRFMVNQGDRIQLKGITFPSSYSGNTGARDDLINFLQRAEGHLVVSIAYTTKQTTSSTVFYNDGPNMVGYANYIIIRTRMKDPTTGSTQPDTYGLLSTSANNTFLDTLCGTGLTNGRLINLSHQVTLVFRVITRDLDATARLRPDNIGFGSTS
;
A
#
# COMPACT_ATOMS: atom_id res chain seq x y z
N MET A 1 -24.64 -62.91 13.25
CA MET A 1 -24.48 -63.14 14.71
C MET A 1 -23.45 -62.17 15.28
N LEU A 2 -22.27 -62.04 14.65
CA LEU A 2 -21.23 -61.06 15.02
C LEU A 2 -21.76 -59.62 15.08
N ASP A 3 -22.50 -59.17 14.06
CA ASP A 3 -23.13 -57.84 14.01
C ASP A 3 -23.95 -57.47 15.25
N LYS A 4 -24.73 -58.42 15.79
CA LYS A 4 -25.54 -58.20 16.99
C LYS A 4 -24.69 -58.14 18.25
N LEU A 5 -23.64 -58.97 18.34
CA LEU A 5 -22.70 -58.99 19.47
C LEU A 5 -21.86 -57.71 19.54
N VAL A 6 -21.35 -57.24 18.40
CA VAL A 6 -20.57 -56.00 18.31
C VAL A 6 -21.44 -54.81 18.73
N TYR A 7 -22.66 -54.75 18.22
CA TYR A 7 -23.61 -53.69 18.57
C TYR A 7 -23.95 -53.67 20.06
N GLN A 8 -24.22 -54.83 20.67
CA GLN A 8 -24.48 -54.94 22.12
C GLN A 8 -23.26 -54.58 22.97
N ASP A 9 -22.05 -54.96 22.55
CA ASP A 9 -20.82 -54.61 23.27
C ASP A 9 -20.57 -53.08 23.26
N PHE A 10 -20.79 -52.42 22.13
CA PHE A 10 -20.65 -50.97 22.04
C PHE A 10 -21.74 -50.20 22.79
N GLN A 11 -23.00 -50.65 22.75
CA GLN A 11 -24.07 -50.09 23.58
C GLN A 11 -23.71 -50.17 25.07
N ARG A 12 -23.18 -51.32 25.51
CA ARG A 12 -22.75 -51.52 26.90
C ARG A 12 -21.60 -50.60 27.31
N ARG A 13 -20.62 -50.38 26.42
CA ARG A 13 -19.45 -49.51 26.69
C ARG A 13 -19.79 -48.01 26.69
N LEU A 14 -20.76 -47.60 25.89
CA LEU A 14 -21.15 -46.18 25.75
C LEU A 14 -22.29 -45.76 26.68
N GLY A 15 -22.92 -46.73 27.38
CA GLY A 15 -23.98 -46.47 28.36
C GLY A 15 -25.26 -45.86 27.77
N SER A 16 -25.37 -45.78 26.45
CA SER A 16 -26.46 -45.15 25.72
C SER A 16 -26.72 -45.88 24.40
N ASP A 17 -27.94 -45.76 23.87
CA ASP A 17 -28.31 -46.44 22.63
C ASP A 17 -27.71 -45.72 21.40
N LEU A 18 -27.22 -46.49 20.43
CA LEU A 18 -26.59 -45.94 19.22
C LEU A 18 -27.65 -45.43 18.25
N THR A 19 -27.46 -44.24 17.68
CA THR A 19 -28.38 -43.69 16.66
C THR A 19 -28.39 -44.55 15.39
N GLU A 20 -29.49 -44.52 14.62
CA GLU A 20 -29.64 -45.38 13.42
C GLU A 20 -28.54 -45.15 12.38
N LYS A 21 -28.06 -43.90 12.22
CA LYS A 21 -26.91 -43.58 11.36
C LYS A 21 -25.61 -44.20 11.85
N GLN A 22 -25.35 -44.15 13.17
CA GLN A 22 -24.17 -44.77 13.79
C GLN A 22 -24.21 -46.29 13.66
N LYS A 23 -25.38 -46.89 13.82
CA LYS A 23 -25.61 -48.34 13.65
C LYS A 23 -25.33 -48.81 12.23
N GLN A 24 -25.86 -48.09 11.23
CA GLN A 24 -25.59 -48.43 9.83
C GLN A 24 -24.10 -48.28 9.48
N ARG A 25 -23.41 -47.27 10.04
CA ARG A 25 -21.97 -47.11 9.85
C ARG A 25 -21.19 -48.24 10.49
N LEU A 26 -21.49 -48.60 11.73
CA LEU A 26 -20.85 -49.73 12.43
C LEU A 26 -20.97 -51.02 11.63
N LEU A 27 -22.17 -51.33 11.11
CA LEU A 27 -22.40 -52.53 10.31
C LEU A 27 -21.64 -52.53 8.98
N ARG A 28 -21.51 -51.37 8.33
CA ARG A 28 -20.67 -51.24 7.12
C ARG A 28 -19.20 -51.46 7.44
N THR A 29 -18.71 -50.86 8.53
CA THR A 29 -17.30 -51.02 8.97
C THR A 29 -17.00 -52.48 9.32
N VAL A 30 -17.90 -53.15 10.06
CA VAL A 30 -17.76 -54.59 10.35
C VAL A 30 -17.70 -55.41 9.06
N ARG A 31 -18.62 -55.20 8.11
CA ARG A 31 -18.62 -55.94 6.84
C ARG A 31 -17.39 -55.68 5.98
N HIS A 32 -16.90 -54.45 5.97
CA HIS A 32 -15.67 -54.09 5.26
C HIS A 32 -14.48 -54.87 5.81
N TYR A 33 -14.27 -54.83 7.13
CA TYR A 33 -13.17 -55.56 7.77
C TYR A 33 -13.38 -57.08 7.77
N MET A 34 -14.62 -57.59 7.79
CA MET A 34 -14.87 -59.01 7.59
C MET A 34 -14.41 -59.49 6.21
N ASN A 35 -14.65 -58.70 5.16
CA ASN A 35 -14.18 -59.03 3.83
C ASN A 35 -12.66 -58.94 3.73
N GLU A 36 -12.05 -57.88 4.28
CA GLU A 36 -10.60 -57.73 4.27
C GLU A 36 -9.88 -58.83 5.05
N VAL A 37 -10.34 -59.15 6.27
CA VAL A 37 -9.75 -60.21 7.09
C VAL A 37 -9.99 -61.59 6.46
N SER A 38 -11.15 -61.80 5.82
CA SER A 38 -11.40 -63.05 5.10
C SER A 38 -10.54 -63.21 3.84
N GLN A 39 -10.15 -62.12 3.19
CA GLN A 39 -9.23 -62.14 2.06
C GLN A 39 -7.77 -62.29 2.51
N ALA A 40 -7.38 -61.62 3.59
CA ALA A 40 -6.03 -61.66 4.14
C ALA A 40 -5.69 -63.02 4.79
N PHE A 41 -6.68 -63.68 5.41
CA PHE A 41 -6.48 -64.95 6.12
C PHE A 41 -7.45 -66.03 5.66
N PRO A 42 -7.41 -66.50 4.40
CA PRO A 42 -8.46 -67.35 3.83
C PRO A 42 -8.66 -68.68 4.58
N THR A 43 -7.60 -69.27 5.15
CA THR A 43 -7.61 -70.58 5.82
C THR A 43 -7.79 -70.51 7.34
N ALA A 44 -7.81 -69.33 7.95
CA ALA A 44 -7.91 -69.19 9.41
C ALA A 44 -9.30 -69.63 9.94
N PRO A 45 -9.37 -70.25 11.12
CA PRO A 45 -10.64 -70.62 11.75
C PRO A 45 -11.50 -69.39 12.01
N LEU A 46 -12.82 -69.54 11.87
CA LEU A 46 -13.77 -68.42 11.92
C LEU A 46 -13.69 -67.62 13.23
N GLN A 47 -13.36 -68.26 14.35
CA GLN A 47 -13.18 -67.60 15.64
C GLN A 47 -12.00 -66.61 15.63
N GLU A 48 -10.89 -66.96 14.97
CA GLU A 48 -9.72 -66.11 14.87
C GLU A 48 -9.98 -64.92 13.93
N LYS A 49 -10.64 -65.18 12.79
CA LYS A 49 -11.12 -64.12 11.88
C LYS A 49 -12.02 -63.12 12.60
N ASN A 50 -12.98 -63.61 13.38
CA ASN A 50 -13.88 -62.74 14.14
C ASN A 50 -13.14 -61.92 15.20
N SER A 51 -12.13 -62.50 15.87
CA SER A 51 -11.28 -61.77 16.83
C SER A 51 -10.52 -60.63 16.17
N GLN A 52 -9.93 -60.87 15.00
CA GLN A 52 -9.17 -59.84 14.27
C GLN A 52 -10.08 -58.73 13.72
N VAL A 53 -11.26 -59.08 13.22
CA VAL A 53 -12.27 -58.08 12.79
C VAL A 53 -12.67 -57.19 13.96
N LEU A 54 -12.92 -57.76 15.13
CA LEU A 54 -13.28 -56.99 16.33
C LEU A 54 -12.15 -56.06 16.79
N ALA A 55 -10.90 -56.53 16.73
CA ALA A 55 -9.74 -55.72 17.08
C ALA A 55 -9.55 -54.51 16.14
N ALA A 56 -9.89 -54.66 14.85
CA ALA A 56 -9.78 -53.58 13.87
C ALA A 56 -10.97 -52.60 13.92
N VAL A 57 -12.19 -53.10 14.06
CA VAL A 57 -13.42 -52.27 14.08
C VAL A 57 -13.47 -51.36 15.31
N GLY A 58 -12.94 -51.84 16.45
CA GLY A 58 -12.93 -51.14 17.74
C GLY A 58 -12.41 -49.70 17.65
N PRO A 59 -11.11 -49.52 17.35
CA PRO A 59 -10.47 -48.21 17.26
C PRO A 59 -11.05 -47.33 16.15
N ASP A 60 -11.40 -47.90 14.99
CA ASP A 60 -11.93 -47.14 13.85
C ASP A 60 -13.30 -46.53 14.17
N PHE A 61 -14.20 -47.33 14.76
CA PHE A 61 -15.53 -46.84 15.13
C PHE A 61 -15.48 -45.83 16.29
N LEU A 62 -14.59 -46.01 17.27
CA LEU A 62 -14.39 -45.01 18.33
C LEU A 62 -13.81 -43.71 17.78
N SER A 63 -12.88 -43.78 16.83
CA SER A 63 -12.37 -42.60 16.12
C SER A 63 -13.46 -41.88 15.33
N TYR A 64 -14.40 -42.63 14.75
CA TYR A 64 -15.58 -42.06 14.11
C TYR A 64 -16.51 -41.37 15.12
N LEU A 65 -16.81 -42.00 16.26
CA LEU A 65 -17.67 -41.40 17.30
C LEU A 65 -17.04 -40.13 17.90
N ASN A 66 -15.73 -40.14 18.15
CA ASN A 66 -15.02 -38.97 18.67
C ASN A 66 -14.99 -37.82 17.67
N ARG A 67 -14.89 -38.12 16.36
CA ARG A 67 -15.04 -37.11 15.29
C ARG A 67 -16.47 -36.62 15.15
N ALA A 68 -17.46 -37.49 15.31
CA ALA A 68 -18.86 -37.11 15.26
C ALA A 68 -19.28 -36.22 16.46
N ALA A 69 -18.70 -36.43 17.64
CA ALA A 69 -18.96 -35.61 18.82
C ALA A 69 -18.27 -34.23 18.77
N SER A 70 -17.20 -34.09 17.98
CA SER A 70 -16.44 -32.85 17.79
C SER A 70 -16.81 -32.07 16.52
N ALA A 71 -17.79 -32.56 15.75
CA ALA A 71 -18.27 -31.90 14.54
C ALA A 71 -19.65 -31.25 14.80
N PRO A 72 -19.86 -29.95 14.49
CA PRO A 72 -21.19 -29.35 14.51
C PRO A 72 -22.08 -30.00 13.44
N PRO A 73 -23.42 -30.03 13.63
CA PRO A 73 -24.31 -30.81 12.79
C PRO A 73 -24.32 -30.26 11.36
N VAL A 74 -23.85 -31.07 10.41
CA VAL A 74 -23.90 -30.75 8.98
C VAL A 74 -25.28 -31.16 8.46
N ALA A 75 -26.11 -30.17 8.16
CA ALA A 75 -27.24 -30.34 7.25
C ALA A 75 -26.68 -30.36 5.81
N GLU A 76 -26.90 -31.45 5.08
CA GLU A 76 -26.65 -31.51 3.65
C GLU A 76 -27.55 -30.47 2.96
N GLN A 77 -26.97 -29.37 2.48
CA GLN A 77 -27.65 -28.42 1.60
C GLN A 77 -26.86 -28.29 0.29
N ASP A 78 -27.60 -28.46 -0.81
CA ASP A 78 -27.15 -28.35 -2.20
C ASP A 78 -26.35 -27.07 -2.46
N VAL A 79 -25.03 -27.24 -2.61
CA VAL A 79 -24.02 -26.20 -2.85
C VAL A 79 -24.26 -25.44 -4.18
N SER A 80 -25.11 -25.97 -5.06
CA SER A 80 -25.42 -25.42 -6.38
C SER A 80 -26.52 -24.36 -6.39
N ARG A 81 -27.22 -24.11 -5.28
CA ARG A 81 -28.32 -23.13 -5.20
C ARG A 81 -28.12 -21.99 -4.18
N MET A 82 -26.97 -21.91 -3.51
CA MET A 82 -26.75 -20.86 -2.51
C MET A 82 -26.46 -19.50 -3.16
N ASP A 83 -27.13 -18.47 -2.66
CA ASP A 83 -26.98 -17.09 -3.09
C ASP A 83 -25.57 -16.55 -2.77
N VAL A 84 -25.09 -15.61 -3.59
CA VAL A 84 -23.68 -15.14 -3.58
C VAL A 84 -23.30 -14.49 -2.25
N ALA A 85 -24.24 -13.80 -1.61
CA ALA A 85 -24.05 -13.19 -0.29
C ALA A 85 -23.83 -14.23 0.82
N THR A 86 -24.58 -15.34 0.77
CA THR A 86 -24.47 -16.44 1.73
C THR A 86 -23.15 -17.17 1.57
N ARG A 87 -22.72 -17.37 0.31
CA ARG A 87 -21.43 -17.97 -0.03
C ARG A 87 -20.25 -17.11 0.44
N PHE A 88 -20.39 -15.78 0.35
CA PHE A 88 -19.37 -14.85 0.81
C PHE A 88 -19.22 -14.83 2.34
N ASN A 89 -20.33 -14.86 3.08
CA ASN A 89 -20.29 -14.95 4.55
C ASN A 89 -19.72 -16.29 5.02
N GLN A 90 -20.03 -17.39 4.32
CA GLN A 90 -19.45 -18.69 4.63
C GLN A 90 -17.93 -18.71 4.40
N LEU A 91 -17.46 -18.13 3.29
CA LEU A 91 -16.03 -17.95 3.01
C LEU A 91 -15.31 -17.03 4.00
N GLN A 92 -15.97 -16.00 4.53
CA GLN A 92 -15.42 -15.19 5.61
C GLN A 92 -15.33 -15.96 6.93
N THR A 93 -16.31 -16.82 7.20
CA THR A 93 -16.35 -17.63 8.42
C THR A 93 -15.30 -18.74 8.40
N GLU A 94 -15.10 -19.39 7.24
CA GLU A 94 -14.03 -20.37 7.04
C GLU A 94 -12.63 -19.75 7.14
N ARG A 95 -12.44 -18.52 6.66
CA ARG A 95 -11.18 -17.78 6.83
C ARG A 95 -10.90 -17.34 8.26
N ASN A 96 -11.93 -17.30 9.11
CA ASN A 96 -11.81 -16.99 10.53
C ASN A 96 -11.76 -18.23 11.44
N GLY A 97 -11.63 -19.44 10.87
CA GLY A 97 -11.49 -20.69 11.62
C GLY A 97 -10.36 -20.62 12.66
N THR A 98 -10.75 -20.66 13.93
CA THR A 98 -9.95 -20.85 15.16
C THR A 98 -8.46 -20.54 15.03
N LYS A 99 -8.07 -19.29 15.28
CA LYS A 99 -6.72 -18.98 15.75
C LYS A 99 -6.47 -19.82 17.00
N SER A 100 -5.50 -20.74 16.95
CA SER A 100 -4.95 -21.36 18.15
C SER A 100 -4.55 -20.23 19.10
N THR A 101 -5.13 -20.19 20.30
CA THR A 101 -4.67 -19.31 21.36
C THR A 101 -3.15 -19.47 21.48
N PRO A 102 -2.36 -18.38 21.41
CA PRO A 102 -0.93 -18.48 21.67
C PRO A 102 -0.73 -19.05 23.07
N PRO A 103 0.30 -19.90 23.28
CA PRO A 103 0.59 -20.42 24.60
C PRO A 103 0.75 -19.25 25.59
N PRO A 104 0.25 -19.38 26.83
CA PRO A 104 0.35 -18.31 27.80
C PRO A 104 1.82 -17.90 28.00
N PRO A 105 2.10 -16.60 28.19
CA PRO A 105 3.46 -16.10 28.36
C PRO A 105 4.14 -16.80 29.55
N PRO A 106 5.45 -17.10 29.46
CA PRO A 106 6.17 -17.73 30.56
C PRO A 106 6.05 -16.86 31.82
N ASN A 107 5.60 -17.50 32.90
CA ASN A 107 5.39 -16.85 34.19
C ASN A 107 6.74 -16.66 34.88
N PHE A 108 7.24 -15.42 34.96
CA PHE A 108 8.51 -15.08 35.63
C PHE A 108 8.38 -14.96 37.16
N ARG A 109 7.27 -15.43 37.75
CA ARG A 109 7.21 -15.62 39.19
C ARG A 109 7.95 -16.90 39.52
N ILE A 110 9.10 -16.77 40.17
CA ILE A 110 9.77 -17.87 40.85
C ILE A 110 8.80 -18.37 41.92
N SER A 111 8.12 -19.49 41.65
CA SER A 111 7.40 -20.25 42.65
C SER A 111 8.45 -20.74 43.66
N LEU A 112 8.41 -20.22 44.88
CA LEU A 112 9.33 -20.57 45.97
C LEU A 112 9.15 -22.02 46.48
N GLN A 113 8.41 -22.86 45.76
CA GLN A 113 8.03 -24.21 46.16
C GLN A 113 7.84 -25.08 44.91
N GLU A 114 8.91 -25.47 44.23
CA GLU A 114 8.99 -26.73 43.49
C GLU A 114 10.43 -26.99 43.02
N GLU A 115 10.97 -28.13 43.41
CA GLU A 115 12.33 -28.60 43.09
C GLU A 115 12.38 -29.01 41.60
N GLY A 116 12.66 -28.03 40.74
CA GLY A 116 12.85 -28.23 39.31
C GLY A 116 14.19 -28.87 38.95
N PRO A 117 14.32 -29.45 37.75
CA PRO A 117 15.52 -30.17 37.33
C PRO A 117 16.76 -29.28 37.34
N SER A 118 17.85 -29.83 37.87
CA SER A 118 19.17 -29.20 38.07
C SER A 118 19.57 -28.27 36.91
N PRO A 119 20.08 -27.06 37.20
CA PRO A 119 20.59 -26.12 36.18
C PRO A 119 21.61 -26.75 35.21
N MET A 120 22.32 -27.79 35.65
CA MET A 120 23.28 -28.52 34.82
C MET A 120 22.60 -29.35 33.73
N SER A 121 21.44 -29.95 34.00
CA SER A 121 20.70 -30.71 32.97
C SER A 121 20.05 -29.80 31.93
N GLN A 122 19.61 -28.60 32.34
CA GLN A 122 19.09 -27.59 31.41
C GLN A 122 20.19 -27.07 30.48
N PHE A 123 21.41 -26.94 30.99
CA PHE A 123 22.57 -26.54 30.19
C PHE A 123 22.96 -27.62 29.15
N GLU A 124 22.95 -28.90 29.52
CA GLU A 124 23.23 -29.98 28.58
C GLU A 124 22.20 -30.08 27.46
N ILE A 125 20.91 -29.91 27.79
CA ILE A 125 19.83 -29.88 26.81
C ILE A 125 20.00 -28.69 25.85
N ALA A 126 20.29 -27.49 26.39
CA ALA A 126 20.50 -26.30 25.57
C ALA A 126 21.75 -26.39 24.69
N ARG A 127 22.82 -27.06 25.16
CA ARG A 127 24.02 -27.30 24.35
C ARG A 127 23.75 -28.27 23.20
N LYS A 128 23.06 -29.37 23.49
CA LYS A 128 22.69 -30.36 22.47
C LYS A 128 21.77 -29.77 21.39
N GLN A 129 20.83 -28.91 21.79
CA GLN A 129 19.92 -28.24 20.87
C GLN A 129 20.65 -27.27 19.92
N ARG A 130 21.68 -26.58 20.42
CA ARG A 130 22.54 -25.72 19.60
C ARG A 130 23.40 -26.50 18.61
N GLU A 131 23.91 -27.67 18.98
CA GLU A 131 24.68 -28.54 18.08
C GLU A 131 23.82 -29.14 16.96
N GLU A 132 22.56 -29.48 17.24
CA GLU A 132 21.60 -29.96 16.23
C GLU A 132 21.18 -28.85 15.25
N GLU A 133 21.02 -27.61 15.70
CA GLU A 133 20.74 -26.47 14.82
C GLU A 133 21.90 -26.15 13.88
N ILE A 134 23.15 -26.25 14.35
CA ILE A 134 24.34 -26.05 13.50
C ILE A 134 24.41 -27.12 12.40
N LYS A 135 24.18 -28.39 12.73
CA LYS A 135 24.14 -29.47 11.73
C LYS A 135 23.03 -29.29 10.71
N ARG A 136 21.87 -28.77 11.12
CA ARG A 136 20.77 -28.46 10.22
C ARG A 136 21.10 -27.29 9.29
N GLY A 137 21.81 -26.27 9.81
CA GLY A 137 22.31 -25.15 9.03
C GLY A 137 23.34 -25.57 7.97
N GLU A 138 24.27 -26.46 8.31
CA GLU A 138 25.28 -26.98 7.37
C GLU A 138 24.67 -27.80 6.23
N GLN A 139 23.65 -28.63 6.52
CA GLN A 139 22.92 -29.37 5.48
C GLN A 139 22.21 -28.42 4.51
N LEU A 140 21.52 -27.41 5.02
CA LEU A 140 20.84 -26.40 4.20
C LEU A 140 21.85 -25.62 3.32
N LEU A 141 23.03 -25.30 3.86
CA LEU A 141 24.08 -24.63 3.09
C LEU A 141 24.59 -25.52 1.95
N SER A 142 24.78 -26.82 2.20
CA SER A 142 25.23 -27.77 1.17
C SER A 142 24.20 -27.95 0.05
N ASP A 143 22.90 -27.94 0.37
CA ASP A 143 21.82 -28.05 -0.60
C ASP A 143 21.71 -26.77 -1.45
N THR A 144 21.90 -25.59 -0.85
CA THR A 144 21.95 -24.33 -1.61
C THR A 144 23.13 -24.26 -2.58
N MET A 145 24.32 -24.74 -2.19
CA MET A 145 25.48 -24.77 -3.08
C MET A 145 25.31 -25.71 -4.28
N ARG A 146 24.59 -26.83 -4.10
CA ARG A 146 24.26 -27.74 -5.20
C ARG A 146 23.26 -27.12 -6.19
N ALA A 147 22.24 -26.44 -5.68
CA ALA A 147 21.26 -25.76 -6.53
C ALA A 147 21.89 -24.65 -7.41
N ASP A 148 22.89 -23.94 -6.89
CA ASP A 148 23.58 -22.86 -7.60
C ASP A 148 24.52 -23.37 -8.72
N GLN A 149 25.16 -24.53 -8.51
CA GLN A 149 25.93 -25.21 -9.56
C GLN A 149 25.04 -25.72 -10.71
N ASP A 150 23.87 -26.26 -10.39
CA ASP A 150 22.92 -26.73 -11.40
C ASP A 150 22.36 -25.57 -12.22
N PHE A 151 22.04 -24.44 -11.59
CA PHE A 151 21.55 -23.24 -12.27
C PHE A 151 22.58 -22.63 -13.23
N THR A 152 23.84 -22.52 -12.79
CA THR A 152 24.93 -21.99 -13.64
C THR A 152 25.25 -22.90 -14.82
N SER A 153 25.14 -24.22 -14.66
CA SER A 153 25.32 -25.18 -15.75
C SER A 153 24.18 -25.13 -16.79
N ALA A 154 22.94 -24.95 -16.35
CA ALA A 154 21.77 -24.80 -17.22
C ALA A 154 21.82 -23.50 -18.03
N SER A 155 22.24 -22.39 -17.39
CA SER A 155 22.39 -21.08 -18.04
C SER A 155 23.46 -21.10 -19.16
N ARG A 156 24.57 -21.81 -18.97
CA ARG A 156 25.60 -21.98 -20.02
C ARG A 156 25.11 -22.77 -21.23
N ARG A 157 24.26 -23.79 -21.03
CA ARG A 157 23.68 -24.58 -22.14
C ARG A 157 22.69 -23.77 -22.96
N ALA A 158 21.87 -22.94 -22.30
CA ALA A 158 20.93 -22.05 -22.99
C ALA A 158 21.65 -21.03 -23.88
N ASN A 159 22.70 -20.38 -23.36
CA ASN A 159 23.48 -19.40 -24.13
C ASN A 159 24.20 -20.03 -25.34
N GLN A 160 24.67 -21.28 -25.24
CA GLN A 160 25.30 -21.97 -26.37
C GLN A 160 24.27 -22.32 -27.46
N GLN A 161 23.05 -22.69 -27.10
CA GLN A 161 21.97 -22.94 -28.05
C GLN A 161 21.58 -21.68 -28.80
N GLU A 162 21.44 -20.55 -28.11
CA GLU A 162 21.06 -19.28 -28.73
C GLU A 162 22.12 -18.77 -29.72
N GLN A 163 23.40 -18.98 -29.40
CA GLN A 163 24.51 -18.60 -30.27
C GLN A 163 24.55 -19.45 -31.57
N LEU A 164 24.20 -20.74 -31.49
CA LEU A 164 24.09 -21.62 -32.65
C LEU A 164 22.92 -21.23 -33.57
N VAL A 165 21.76 -20.88 -33.00
CA VAL A 165 20.60 -20.44 -33.79
C VAL A 165 20.87 -19.12 -34.52
N LEU A 166 21.59 -18.18 -33.89
CA LEU A 166 22.00 -16.93 -34.52
C LEU A 166 22.99 -17.17 -35.68
N ALA A 167 23.96 -18.07 -35.50
CA ALA A 167 24.93 -18.41 -36.53
C ALA A 167 24.27 -19.04 -37.77
N ASP A 168 23.30 -19.95 -37.58
CA ASP A 168 22.55 -20.55 -38.69
C ASP A 168 21.69 -19.51 -39.44
N ARG A 169 21.11 -18.56 -38.71
CA ARG A 169 20.30 -17.49 -39.31
C ARG A 169 21.14 -16.52 -40.15
N GLU A 170 22.36 -16.20 -39.72
CA GLU A 170 23.29 -15.39 -40.51
C GLU A 170 23.79 -16.12 -41.76
N ARG A 171 24.09 -17.42 -41.64
CA ARG A 171 24.53 -18.25 -42.77
C ARG A 171 23.45 -18.37 -43.84
N SER A 172 22.19 -18.49 -43.41
CA SER A 172 21.01 -18.50 -44.28
C SER A 172 20.85 -17.18 -45.05
N ARG A 173 21.06 -16.03 -44.37
CA ARG A 173 21.00 -14.70 -45.00
C ARG A 173 22.11 -14.47 -46.03
N GLN A 174 23.34 -14.94 -45.76
CA GLN A 174 24.44 -14.83 -46.72
C GLN A 174 24.23 -15.70 -47.97
N MET A 175 23.64 -16.89 -47.83
CA MET A 175 23.30 -17.72 -49.00
C MET A 175 22.20 -17.08 -49.86
N ALA A 176 21.15 -16.54 -49.24
CA ALA A 176 20.09 -15.83 -49.98
C ALA A 176 20.62 -14.58 -50.72
N GLN A 177 21.59 -13.86 -50.13
CA GLN A 177 22.24 -12.72 -50.82
C GLN A 177 23.11 -13.16 -52.00
N ARG A 178 23.77 -14.32 -51.92
CA ARG A 178 24.56 -14.86 -53.04
C ARG A 178 23.68 -15.34 -54.20
N GLU A 179 22.54 -15.97 -53.91
CA GLU A 179 21.56 -16.35 -54.94
C GLU A 179 20.96 -15.12 -55.64
N ALA A 180 20.58 -14.10 -54.88
CA ALA A 180 20.04 -12.85 -55.45
C ALA A 180 21.07 -12.10 -56.33
N ALA A 181 22.36 -12.14 -55.97
CA ALA A 181 23.42 -11.56 -56.79
C ALA A 181 23.67 -12.37 -58.08
N SER A 182 23.48 -13.70 -58.04
CA SER A 182 23.62 -14.57 -59.21
C SER A 182 22.44 -14.45 -60.19
N GLU A 183 21.22 -14.20 -59.71
CA GLU A 183 20.06 -13.93 -60.57
C GLU A 183 20.16 -12.57 -61.30
N MET A 184 20.86 -11.59 -60.72
CA MET A 184 21.04 -10.29 -61.35
C MET A 184 22.04 -10.34 -62.53
N ALA A 185 22.98 -11.29 -62.50
CA ALA A 185 23.98 -11.48 -63.56
C ALA A 185 23.46 -12.24 -64.80
N SER A 186 22.36 -12.99 -64.68
CA SER A 186 21.80 -13.80 -65.79
C SER A 186 20.80 -13.06 -66.68
N ARG A 187 20.44 -11.80 -66.36
CA ARG A 187 19.46 -11.00 -67.13
C ARG A 187 20.04 -10.15 -68.28
N LEU A 188 21.32 -10.31 -68.63
CA LEU A 188 22.00 -9.49 -69.65
C LEU A 188 22.30 -10.24 -70.97
N VAL A 189 21.61 -11.33 -71.26
CA VAL A 189 21.67 -12.01 -72.57
C VAL A 189 20.24 -12.29 -73.06
N THR A 190 19.89 -11.69 -74.19
CA THR A 190 18.61 -11.91 -74.89
C THR A 190 18.50 -13.36 -75.40
N PRO A 191 17.39 -14.08 -75.17
CA PRO A 191 17.22 -15.43 -75.69
C PRO A 191 16.80 -15.43 -77.17
N ASP A 192 17.59 -16.11 -78.00
CA ASP A 192 17.31 -16.41 -79.41
C ASP A 192 16.17 -17.46 -79.53
N PRO A 193 15.06 -17.19 -80.26
CA PRO A 193 13.83 -17.99 -80.21
C PRO A 193 13.87 -19.36 -80.91
N ARG A 194 15.04 -19.87 -81.34
CA ARG A 194 15.14 -21.19 -82.01
C ARG A 194 15.59 -22.35 -81.12
N ARG A 195 15.85 -22.13 -79.82
CA ARG A 195 16.38 -23.17 -78.91
C ARG A 195 15.37 -23.88 -78.02
N ILE A 196 14.08 -23.57 -78.13
CA ILE A 196 13.02 -24.16 -77.28
C ILE A 196 12.56 -25.54 -77.77
N PHE A 197 12.91 -25.97 -78.99
CA PHE A 197 12.32 -27.19 -79.57
C PHE A 197 13.21 -28.42 -79.71
N MET A 198 14.52 -28.37 -79.40
CA MET A 198 15.40 -29.53 -79.61
C MET A 198 16.54 -29.64 -78.59
N LYS A 199 16.21 -29.93 -77.33
CA LYS A 199 17.23 -30.27 -76.32
C LYS A 199 16.77 -31.36 -75.36
N ASP A 200 16.21 -32.44 -75.90
CA ASP A 200 15.92 -33.66 -75.13
C ASP A 200 16.39 -34.96 -75.83
N VAL A 201 17.28 -34.85 -76.81
CA VAL A 201 17.89 -36.04 -77.42
C VAL A 201 19.37 -35.77 -77.65
N LEU A 202 20.19 -36.14 -76.66
CA LEU A 202 21.44 -36.91 -76.79
C LEU A 202 22.28 -36.74 -75.51
N GLU A 203 22.68 -37.90 -74.95
CA GLU A 203 23.75 -38.10 -73.94
C GLU A 203 23.39 -37.67 -72.49
N GLY A 204 23.22 -38.50 -71.46
CA GLY A 204 23.64 -39.87 -71.19
C GLY A 204 24.26 -39.94 -69.77
N ASN A 205 23.42 -40.26 -68.75
CA ASN A 205 23.61 -40.81 -67.37
C ASN A 205 25.03 -40.91 -66.71
N PRO A 206 25.25 -41.06 -65.37
CA PRO A 206 24.27 -41.35 -64.29
C PRO A 206 24.52 -40.74 -62.88
N ALA A 207 23.57 -41.05 -61.99
CA ALA A 207 23.66 -41.17 -60.52
C ALA A 207 22.98 -40.08 -59.67
N GLY A 208 21.93 -40.51 -58.97
CA GLY A 208 21.58 -39.99 -57.65
C GLY A 208 20.27 -39.19 -57.57
N GLN A 209 19.27 -39.79 -56.90
CA GLN A 209 18.26 -39.14 -56.04
C GLN A 209 17.43 -38.02 -56.70
N GLY A 210 16.13 -38.14 -56.97
CA GLY A 210 15.08 -38.88 -56.28
C GLY A 210 13.92 -37.91 -56.06
N THR A 211 12.69 -38.33 -56.37
CA THR A 211 11.49 -37.94 -55.61
C THR A 211 10.46 -39.05 -55.74
N PRO A 212 9.96 -39.63 -54.64
CA PRO A 212 8.87 -40.59 -54.67
C PRO A 212 7.57 -39.93 -54.21
N LEU A 213 6.47 -40.12 -54.97
CA LEU A 213 5.24 -40.73 -54.44
C LEU A 213 4.16 -41.04 -55.50
N GLU A 214 4.49 -41.70 -56.62
CA GLU A 214 3.52 -42.56 -57.33
C GLU A 214 4.12 -43.94 -57.62
N SER A 215 4.66 -44.55 -56.56
CA SER A 215 4.65 -45.99 -56.40
C SER A 215 3.63 -46.31 -55.31
N ILE A 216 2.37 -46.48 -55.68
CA ILE A 216 1.53 -47.39 -54.90
C ILE A 216 1.28 -48.56 -55.83
N LEU A 217 2.26 -49.48 -55.78
CA LEU A 217 2.24 -50.88 -56.18
C LEU A 217 0.80 -51.36 -56.52
N ASN A 218 0.53 -52.04 -57.63
CA ASN A 218 1.43 -52.81 -58.46
C ASN A 218 0.61 -53.41 -59.60
N GLY A 219 1.28 -53.74 -60.70
CA GLY A 219 0.90 -54.92 -61.47
C GLY A 219 -0.01 -54.70 -62.67
N SER A 220 0.60 -55.00 -63.82
CA SER A 220 -0.01 -55.60 -65.02
C SER A 220 -0.96 -54.77 -65.88
N SER A 221 -0.39 -54.40 -67.03
CA SER A 221 -0.96 -54.59 -68.37
C SER A 221 -2.28 -53.90 -68.72
N GLY A 222 -2.16 -52.95 -69.65
CA GLY A 222 -2.94 -52.99 -70.88
C GLY A 222 -4.21 -52.14 -70.89
N LEU A 223 -4.16 -51.13 -71.75
CA LEU A 223 -5.29 -50.53 -72.47
C LEU A 223 -6.25 -49.68 -71.60
N GLY A 224 -6.10 -48.37 -71.78
CA GLY A 224 -7.09 -47.40 -71.34
C GLY A 224 -8.32 -47.46 -72.26
N ASP A 225 -9.47 -47.70 -71.65
CA ASP A 225 -10.78 -47.23 -72.08
C ASP A 225 -11.76 -47.45 -70.93
N ALA A 226 -12.11 -46.39 -70.18
CA ALA A 226 -13.42 -46.24 -69.54
C ALA A 226 -13.55 -44.93 -68.74
N ASN A 227 -14.50 -44.13 -69.19
CA ASN A 227 -15.21 -43.01 -68.57
C ASN A 227 -15.34 -43.04 -67.01
N MET A 228 -14.95 -41.94 -66.34
CA MET A 228 -15.16 -41.69 -64.91
C MET A 228 -16.57 -41.14 -64.63
N THR A 229 -17.62 -41.96 -64.64
CA THR A 229 -18.92 -41.52 -64.07
C THR A 229 -19.74 -42.61 -63.37
N LEU A 230 -19.17 -43.78 -63.07
CA LEU A 230 -19.85 -44.78 -62.24
C LEU A 230 -18.87 -45.50 -61.31
N ALA A 231 -18.81 -45.09 -60.04
CA ALA A 231 -18.33 -45.95 -58.97
C ALA A 231 -19.07 -45.65 -57.66
N LEU A 232 -19.72 -46.69 -57.10
CA LEU A 232 -20.43 -46.68 -55.82
C LEU A 232 -19.47 -46.39 -54.64
N PRO A 233 -19.95 -45.83 -53.50
CA PRO A 233 -19.08 -45.44 -52.40
C PRO A 233 -18.60 -46.66 -51.58
N THR A 234 -17.29 -46.78 -51.43
CA THR A 234 -16.62 -47.78 -50.57
C THR A 234 -16.67 -47.35 -49.10
N ALA A 235 -16.90 -48.31 -48.20
CA ALA A 235 -17.12 -48.14 -46.76
C ALA A 235 -16.03 -47.32 -46.01
N PRO A 236 -16.40 -46.59 -44.93
CA PRO A 236 -15.51 -45.65 -44.24
C PRO A 236 -14.40 -46.37 -43.47
N ARG A 237 -13.14 -46.08 -43.81
CA ARG A 237 -11.98 -46.45 -42.99
C ARG A 237 -11.75 -45.41 -41.90
N ILE A 238 -11.81 -45.83 -40.64
CA ILE A 238 -11.47 -45.00 -39.48
C ILE A 238 -9.94 -44.87 -39.42
N LYS A 239 -9.43 -43.65 -39.59
CA LYS A 239 -8.00 -43.33 -39.40
C LYS A 239 -7.65 -43.37 -37.91
N ALA A 240 -6.44 -43.84 -37.59
CA ALA A 240 -5.90 -43.73 -36.24
C ALA A 240 -5.68 -42.25 -35.88
N PRO A 241 -5.98 -41.81 -34.65
CA PRO A 241 -5.93 -40.40 -34.27
C PRO A 241 -4.49 -39.88 -34.36
N GLN A 242 -4.28 -38.84 -35.15
CA GLN A 242 -3.01 -38.12 -35.19
C GLN A 242 -2.93 -37.16 -34.00
N GLN A 243 -1.73 -36.72 -33.59
CA GLN A 243 -1.60 -35.71 -32.51
C GLN A 243 -2.37 -34.40 -32.82
N ALA A 244 -2.64 -34.13 -34.10
CA ALA A 244 -3.50 -33.03 -34.55
C ALA A 244 -5.01 -33.25 -34.27
N ASP A 245 -5.45 -34.49 -34.04
CA ASP A 245 -6.84 -34.83 -33.67
C ASP A 245 -7.09 -34.68 -32.16
N THR A 246 -6.03 -34.48 -31.36
CA THR A 246 -6.15 -34.09 -29.96
C THR A 246 -6.48 -32.61 -29.87
N LEU A 247 -7.75 -32.28 -29.63
CA LEU A 247 -8.18 -30.92 -29.32
C LEU A 247 -7.59 -30.53 -27.95
N ILE A 248 -6.39 -29.94 -27.93
CA ILE A 248 -5.83 -29.35 -26.71
C ILE A 248 -6.75 -28.19 -26.35
N ARG A 249 -7.48 -28.29 -25.23
CA ARG A 249 -8.21 -27.15 -24.69
C ARG A 249 -7.18 -26.06 -24.41
N GLN A 250 -7.31 -24.93 -25.09
CA GLN A 250 -6.53 -23.74 -24.77
C GLN A 250 -6.79 -23.41 -23.30
N GLU A 251 -5.74 -23.36 -22.48
CA GLU A 251 -5.89 -22.94 -21.09
C GLU A 251 -6.46 -21.52 -21.05
N ASP A 252 -7.37 -21.27 -20.11
CA ASP A 252 -7.88 -19.93 -19.85
C ASP A 252 -6.70 -19.05 -19.39
N ILE A 253 -6.06 -18.36 -20.33
CA ILE A 253 -5.02 -17.38 -19.99
C ILE A 253 -5.74 -16.21 -19.32
N LEU A 254 -5.61 -16.13 -17.99
CA LEU A 254 -6.05 -14.98 -17.22
C LEU A 254 -5.18 -13.78 -17.61
N ALA A 255 -5.68 -12.99 -18.55
CA ALA A 255 -5.08 -11.71 -18.90
C ALA A 255 -5.45 -10.68 -17.83
N TYR A 256 -4.46 -9.90 -17.44
CA TYR A 256 -4.63 -8.83 -16.47
C TYR A 256 -4.29 -7.50 -17.12
N LYS A 257 -5.05 -6.47 -16.79
CA LYS A 257 -4.79 -5.09 -17.18
C LYS A 257 -4.21 -4.34 -15.99
N GLU A 258 -3.15 -3.57 -16.23
CA GLU A 258 -2.61 -2.65 -15.23
C GLU A 258 -3.29 -1.29 -15.36
N ASN A 259 -3.79 -0.76 -14.24
CA ASN A 259 -4.37 0.56 -14.13
C ASN A 259 -3.48 1.44 -13.24
N GLU A 260 -3.17 2.65 -13.71
CA GLU A 260 -2.32 3.61 -13.02
C GLU A 260 -3.17 4.73 -12.37
N TYR A 261 -2.88 5.03 -11.11
CA TYR A 261 -3.52 6.10 -10.36
C TYR A 261 -2.47 7.06 -9.78
N ASN A 262 -2.74 8.36 -9.84
CA ASN A 262 -1.92 9.35 -9.14
C ASN A 262 -2.50 9.57 -7.74
N LEU A 263 -1.70 9.30 -6.73
CA LEU A 263 -2.04 9.50 -5.33
C LEU A 263 -1.29 10.73 -4.80
N HIS A 264 -2.06 11.75 -4.43
CA HIS A 264 -1.54 12.94 -3.77
C HIS A 264 -1.73 12.78 -2.26
N VAL A 265 -0.65 12.89 -1.50
CA VAL A 265 -0.66 12.80 -0.04
C VAL A 265 -0.23 14.15 0.51
N TYR A 266 -1.10 14.77 1.28
CA TYR A 266 -0.86 16.09 1.86
C TYR A 266 -0.70 16.00 3.39
N SER A 267 0.29 16.68 3.96
CA SER A 267 0.59 16.55 5.39
C SER A 267 -0.48 17.15 6.32
N ALA A 268 -1.33 18.05 5.82
CA ALA A 268 -2.48 18.55 6.60
C ALA A 268 -3.65 17.55 6.67
N ASP A 269 -3.65 16.48 5.86
CA ASP A 269 -4.70 15.46 5.89
C ASP A 269 -4.56 14.49 7.08
N ARG A 270 -3.50 14.62 7.89
CA ARG A 270 -3.36 13.89 9.16
C ARG A 270 -4.35 14.42 10.21
N ASP A 271 -4.64 13.64 11.24
CA ASP A 271 -5.42 14.11 12.39
C ASP A 271 -4.60 15.04 13.31
N TRP A 272 -4.42 16.28 12.85
CA TRP A 272 -3.63 17.29 13.54
C TRP A 272 -4.34 17.88 14.78
N LEU A 273 -5.64 17.68 14.92
CA LEU A 273 -6.40 18.17 16.08
C LEU A 273 -6.13 17.30 17.30
N THR A 274 -6.18 15.98 17.15
CA THR A 274 -5.98 15.03 18.25
C THR A 274 -4.51 14.66 18.44
N ASN A 275 -3.75 14.51 17.35
CA ASN A 275 -2.36 14.09 17.42
C ASN A 275 -1.42 15.27 17.66
N LYS A 276 -0.70 15.24 18.80
CA LYS A 276 0.26 16.29 19.19
C LYS A 276 1.72 15.98 18.84
N ASN A 277 2.01 14.77 18.36
CA ASN A 277 3.38 14.28 18.16
C ASN A 277 3.81 14.24 16.70
N GLN A 278 2.93 14.64 15.77
CA GLN A 278 3.20 14.64 14.34
C GLN A 278 3.35 16.06 13.81
N ASN A 279 4.20 16.20 12.79
CA ASN A 279 4.39 17.45 12.08
C ASN A 279 4.39 17.25 10.56
N ARG A 280 4.57 18.32 9.80
CA ARG A 280 4.58 18.27 8.33
C ARG A 280 5.67 17.39 7.69
N TYR A 281 6.72 17.03 8.44
CA TYR A 281 7.83 16.17 7.99
C TYR A 281 7.77 14.75 8.60
N ASN A 282 6.90 14.52 9.58
CA ASN A 282 6.69 13.24 10.25
C ASN A 282 5.20 13.09 10.59
N PHE A 283 4.46 12.43 9.71
CA PHE A 283 3.01 12.31 9.80
C PHE A 283 2.50 10.97 9.27
N THR A 284 1.27 10.63 9.64
CA THR A 284 0.58 9.45 9.12
C THR A 284 -0.73 9.89 8.48
N VAL A 285 -1.02 9.35 7.29
CA VAL A 285 -2.31 9.51 6.62
C VAL A 285 -3.00 8.16 6.53
N ASN A 286 -4.29 8.15 6.83
CA ASN A 286 -5.16 6.97 6.71
C ASN A 286 -5.91 7.02 5.38
N PHE A 287 -5.98 5.87 4.71
CA PHE A 287 -6.71 5.73 3.44
C PHE A 287 -8.05 4.99 3.62
N ASP A 288 -8.26 4.34 4.76
CA ASP A 288 -9.52 3.67 5.06
C ASP A 288 -10.35 4.50 6.07
N PRO A 289 -11.51 5.08 5.66
CA PRO A 289 -12.36 5.86 6.54
C PRO A 289 -12.85 5.07 7.76
N ALA A 290 -12.98 3.75 7.65
CA ALA A 290 -13.43 2.89 8.75
C ALA A 290 -12.42 2.88 9.92
N ASN A 291 -11.16 3.23 9.68
CA ASN A 291 -10.10 3.29 10.68
C ASN A 291 -10.01 4.66 11.38
N ASN A 292 -10.80 5.67 10.98
CA ASN A 292 -10.73 7.02 11.56
C ASN A 292 -11.49 7.19 12.90
N GLY A 293 -11.99 6.09 13.48
CA GLY A 293 -12.75 6.11 14.75
C GLY A 293 -14.17 6.69 14.59
N PRO A 294 -15.03 6.55 15.62
CA PRO A 294 -16.36 7.14 15.60
C PRO A 294 -16.29 8.66 15.79
N GLY A 295 -16.51 9.40 14.70
CA GLY A 295 -16.52 10.85 14.64
C GLY A 295 -16.11 11.32 13.25
N PHE A 296 -16.58 12.49 12.82
CA PHE A 296 -16.05 13.15 11.61
C PHE A 296 -14.63 13.62 11.92
N GLY A 297 -13.66 12.70 11.89
CA GLY A 297 -12.26 13.02 12.10
C GLY A 297 -11.79 14.01 11.03
N TYR A 298 -10.98 14.98 11.43
CA TYR A 298 -10.39 15.99 10.53
C TYR A 298 -9.28 15.42 9.62
N ALA A 299 -9.26 14.09 9.45
CA ALA A 299 -8.34 13.36 8.58
C ALA A 299 -9.10 12.87 7.34
N PRO A 300 -9.14 13.64 6.25
CA PRO A 300 -9.76 13.18 5.01
C PRO A 300 -9.05 11.90 4.54
N ALA A 301 -9.83 10.86 4.27
CA ALA A 301 -9.33 9.62 3.68
C ALA A 301 -9.47 9.69 2.15
N ALA A 302 -8.64 8.94 1.43
CA ALA A 302 -8.80 8.80 -0.01
C ALA A 302 -10.20 8.26 -0.34
N ASN A 303 -10.86 8.89 -1.31
CA ASN A 303 -12.20 8.50 -1.74
C ASN A 303 -12.24 7.12 -2.41
N VAL A 304 -11.09 6.64 -2.88
CA VAL A 304 -10.94 5.35 -3.57
C VAL A 304 -10.03 4.43 -2.76
N LYS A 305 -10.55 3.24 -2.44
CA LYS A 305 -9.75 2.16 -1.85
C LYS A 305 -8.99 1.43 -2.96
N PHE A 306 -7.68 1.64 -3.04
CA PHE A 306 -6.80 0.91 -3.95
C PHE A 306 -6.83 -0.59 -3.61
N LYS A 307 -7.02 -1.44 -4.62
CA LYS A 307 -7.04 -2.90 -4.53
C LYS A 307 -6.03 -3.51 -5.48
N ASN A 308 -5.52 -4.69 -5.15
CA ASN A 308 -4.60 -5.46 -6.00
C ASN A 308 -3.40 -4.64 -6.50
N ILE A 309 -2.75 -3.92 -5.59
CA ILE A 309 -1.64 -3.02 -5.91
C ILE A 309 -0.42 -3.86 -6.26
N THR A 310 0.09 -3.73 -7.49
CA THR A 310 1.30 -4.41 -7.95
C THR A 310 2.54 -3.57 -7.78
N ARG A 311 2.41 -2.23 -7.82
CA ARG A 311 3.55 -1.33 -7.70
C ARG A 311 3.13 0.04 -7.14
N ILE A 312 3.98 0.62 -6.30
CA ILE A 312 3.86 2.01 -5.83
C ILE A 312 5.17 2.71 -6.12
N GLU A 313 5.13 3.88 -6.76
CA GLU A 313 6.29 4.67 -7.16
C GLU A 313 6.19 6.08 -6.56
N LEU A 314 7.28 6.63 -6.02
CA LEU A 314 7.36 8.05 -5.72
C LEU A 314 7.65 8.83 -7.01
N VAL A 315 6.84 9.84 -7.32
CA VAL A 315 7.02 10.68 -8.51
C VAL A 315 7.73 11.98 -8.15
N LYS A 316 7.26 12.68 -7.11
CA LYS A 316 7.83 13.94 -6.65
C LYS A 316 7.39 14.26 -5.22
N THR A 317 8.16 15.12 -4.58
CA THR A 317 7.84 15.69 -3.27
C THR A 317 7.90 17.21 -3.36
N ILE A 318 6.87 17.89 -2.88
CA ILE A 318 6.74 19.34 -2.88
C ILE A 318 6.89 19.82 -1.44
N LEU A 319 7.90 20.68 -1.21
CA LEU A 319 8.27 21.16 0.11
C LEU A 319 8.18 22.68 0.18
N PRO A 320 7.80 23.25 1.34
CA PRO A 320 7.89 24.68 1.57
C PRO A 320 9.36 25.12 1.69
N ILE A 321 9.65 26.33 1.23
CA ILE A 321 10.93 27.01 1.43
C ILE A 321 10.82 27.82 2.74
N GLU A 322 10.64 27.10 3.85
CA GLU A 322 10.56 27.71 5.19
C GLU A 322 11.89 27.55 5.94
N GLY A 323 12.08 28.38 6.98
CA GLY A 323 13.17 28.20 7.92
C GLY A 323 12.94 26.99 8.81
N ILE A 324 13.84 25.99 8.74
CA ILE A 324 13.74 24.76 9.53
C ILE A 324 14.14 24.96 11.00
N ASP A 325 14.93 26.01 11.27
CA ASP A 325 15.45 26.38 12.59
C ASP A 325 15.72 27.89 12.67
N VAL A 326 15.78 28.44 13.89
CA VAL A 326 16.08 29.86 14.14
C VAL A 326 17.55 30.02 14.50
N ILE A 327 18.30 30.66 13.61
CA ILE A 327 19.70 31.01 13.87
C ILE A 327 19.77 32.44 14.40
N MET A 328 20.41 32.61 15.54
CA MET A 328 20.70 33.91 16.13
C MET A 328 22.11 34.35 15.76
N THR A 329 22.23 35.48 15.06
CA THR A 329 23.51 36.15 14.82
C THR A 329 23.64 37.36 15.72
N ARG A 330 24.83 37.59 16.27
CA ARG A 330 25.09 38.82 17.04
C ARG A 330 25.21 40.00 16.08
N ASN A 331 24.43 41.04 16.29
CA ASN A 331 24.62 42.29 15.56
C ASN A 331 25.76 43.07 16.24
N LEU A 332 26.84 43.32 15.50
CA LEU A 332 28.04 43.98 16.02
C LEU A 332 27.88 45.52 16.14
N SER A 333 26.77 46.08 15.62
CA SER A 333 26.58 47.53 15.51
C SER A 333 25.92 48.20 16.73
N SER A 334 25.59 47.46 17.80
CA SER A 334 24.92 48.03 18.99
C SER A 334 25.74 47.80 20.27
N SER A 335 25.84 48.83 21.10
CA SER A 335 26.45 48.78 22.44
C SER A 335 25.68 47.90 23.43
N VAL A 336 24.44 47.53 23.09
CA VAL A 336 23.60 46.55 23.78
C VAL A 336 23.59 45.26 22.94
N ALA A 337 23.61 44.08 23.57
CA ALA A 337 23.51 42.81 22.86
C ALA A 337 22.20 42.74 22.05
N SER A 338 22.31 42.96 20.74
CA SER A 338 21.22 42.81 19.76
C SER A 338 21.48 41.60 18.89
N PHE A 339 20.43 40.85 18.60
CA PHE A 339 20.52 39.63 17.81
C PHE A 339 19.69 39.78 16.52
N GLY A 340 20.25 39.32 15.41
CA GLY A 340 19.56 39.15 14.14
C GLY A 340 19.09 37.71 14.00
N THR A 341 17.87 37.52 13.52
CA THR A 341 17.27 36.19 13.23
C THR A 341 16.79 36.09 11.78
N ALA A 342 17.43 36.86 10.88
CA ALA A 342 17.03 36.97 9.48
C ALA A 342 17.58 35.83 8.61
N LEU A 343 18.59 35.08 9.07
CA LEU A 343 19.13 33.94 8.34
C LEU A 343 18.09 32.82 8.29
N ASN A 344 17.73 32.40 7.09
CA ASN A 344 16.79 31.34 6.82
C ASN A 344 17.56 30.11 6.29
N THR A 345 17.73 29.12 7.16
CA THR A 345 18.21 27.78 6.76
C THR A 345 16.99 26.96 6.38
N ASN A 346 16.94 26.46 5.15
CA ASN A 346 15.78 25.75 4.61
C ASN A 346 16.18 24.39 4.01
N VAL A 347 15.21 23.69 3.40
CA VAL A 347 15.43 22.37 2.78
C VAL A 347 16.49 22.37 1.66
N LEU A 348 16.78 23.51 1.01
CA LEU A 348 17.85 23.63 0.01
C LEU A 348 19.25 23.63 0.62
N SER A 349 19.36 23.75 1.95
CA SER A 349 20.64 23.65 2.66
C SER A 349 21.16 22.21 2.70
N PHE A 350 20.34 21.23 2.29
CA PHE A 350 20.71 19.82 2.24
C PHE A 350 20.92 19.36 0.78
N PRO A 351 21.93 18.51 0.51
CA PRO A 351 22.20 18.01 -0.85
C PRO A 351 21.09 17.08 -1.37
N TYR A 352 20.43 16.35 -0.47
CA TYR A 352 19.29 15.48 -0.75
C TYR A 352 18.49 15.28 0.54
N LEU A 353 17.27 14.76 0.40
CA LEU A 353 16.45 14.31 1.52
C LEU A 353 16.08 12.84 1.35
N ASN A 354 16.03 12.14 2.47
CA ASN A 354 15.60 10.75 2.57
C ASN A 354 14.11 10.70 2.89
N ILE A 355 13.33 9.92 2.15
CA ILE A 355 11.92 9.69 2.41
C ILE A 355 11.77 8.28 2.95
N TYR A 356 11.34 8.17 4.19
CA TYR A 356 11.13 6.93 4.90
C TYR A 356 9.63 6.63 5.02
N ILE A 357 9.22 5.45 4.56
CA ILE A 357 7.83 4.98 4.63
C ILE A 357 7.86 3.51 5.06
N PRO A 358 7.60 3.18 6.34
CA PRO A 358 7.68 1.81 6.85
C PRO A 358 6.80 0.82 6.09
N GLU A 359 5.61 1.26 5.66
CA GLU A 359 4.68 0.43 4.92
C GLU A 359 5.18 0.09 3.50
N LEU A 360 6.13 0.86 2.98
CA LEU A 360 6.78 0.66 1.70
C LEU A 360 8.26 0.34 1.94
N ASP A 361 8.51 -0.82 2.53
CA ASP A 361 9.87 -1.31 2.80
C ASP A 361 10.72 -1.34 1.52
N THR A 362 12.02 -1.09 1.67
CA THR A 362 12.88 -0.60 0.59
C THR A 362 13.56 -1.71 -0.19
N ASN A 363 14.29 -1.30 -1.24
CA ASN A 363 15.24 -2.14 -1.98
C ASN A 363 16.64 -1.48 -2.00
N ASN A 364 16.92 -0.56 -1.07
CA ASN A 364 18.15 0.22 -1.07
C ASN A 364 19.22 -0.50 -0.24
N PHE A 365 20.45 -0.58 -0.77
CA PHE A 365 21.60 -1.14 -0.08
C PHE A 365 22.70 -0.10 -0.03
N GLY A 366 23.16 0.24 1.17
CA GLY A 366 24.21 1.22 1.40
C GLY A 366 24.94 0.92 2.70
N THR A 367 26.08 1.59 2.93
CA THR A 367 26.81 1.51 4.19
C THR A 367 26.17 2.35 5.30
N ASP A 368 25.32 3.29 4.93
CA ASP A 368 24.49 4.07 5.86
C ASP A 368 23.15 3.36 6.09
N TYR A 369 22.87 3.07 7.35
CA TYR A 369 21.63 2.48 7.83
C TYR A 369 20.39 3.30 7.43
N ASN A 370 20.49 4.63 7.48
CA ASN A 370 19.37 5.51 7.17
C ASN A 370 19.01 5.46 5.68
N LEU A 371 20.03 5.44 4.81
CA LEU A 371 19.85 5.29 3.37
C LEU A 371 19.28 3.92 3.00
N GLN A 372 19.74 2.85 3.68
CA GLN A 372 19.23 1.50 3.48
C GLN A 372 17.73 1.42 3.76
N GLN A 373 17.26 2.11 4.80
CA GLN A 373 15.86 2.10 5.21
C GLN A 373 14.97 3.13 4.50
N ALA A 374 15.52 4.13 3.80
CA ALA A 374 14.75 5.12 3.07
C ALA A 374 14.04 4.53 1.85
N PHE A 375 12.75 4.77 1.66
CA PHE A 375 11.99 4.40 0.46
C PHE A 375 12.53 5.09 -0.80
N GLY A 376 12.95 6.34 -0.67
CA GLY A 376 13.52 7.10 -1.77
C GLY A 376 14.44 8.23 -1.33
N VAL A 377 15.32 8.63 -2.23
CA VAL A 377 16.22 9.78 -2.06
C VAL A 377 15.81 10.83 -3.08
N VAL A 378 15.45 12.02 -2.61
CA VAL A 378 15.00 13.12 -3.46
C VAL A 378 15.99 14.27 -3.46
N GLN A 379 16.12 14.91 -4.62
CA GLN A 379 16.99 16.06 -4.83
C GLN A 379 16.20 17.22 -5.44
N TYR A 380 16.66 18.44 -5.19
CA TYR A 380 16.04 19.64 -5.74
C TYR A 380 15.92 19.57 -7.26
N ASP A 381 14.71 19.82 -7.75
CA ASP A 381 14.41 19.98 -9.18
C ASP A 381 14.53 21.46 -9.55
N ALA A 382 15.57 21.80 -10.31
CA ALA A 382 15.82 23.17 -10.75
C ALA A 382 14.72 23.73 -11.66
N ASN A 383 13.84 22.88 -12.22
CA ASN A 383 12.80 23.31 -13.15
C ASN A 383 11.54 23.88 -12.48
N TRP A 384 11.35 23.66 -11.18
CA TRP A 384 10.12 24.11 -10.51
C TRP A 384 10.34 24.64 -9.11
N VAL A 385 10.10 25.95 -9.01
CA VAL A 385 10.09 26.70 -7.75
C VAL A 385 9.10 27.85 -7.86
N SER A 386 8.25 28.04 -6.86
CA SER A 386 7.15 29.00 -6.95
C SER A 386 7.56 30.42 -6.55
N ASP A 387 8.45 30.56 -5.55
CA ASP A 387 9.01 31.85 -5.12
C ASP A 387 10.33 31.61 -4.36
N ASN A 388 11.38 32.31 -4.78
CA ASN A 388 12.74 32.23 -4.21
C ASN A 388 13.19 33.51 -3.51
N ASN A 389 12.38 34.57 -3.51
CA ASN A 389 12.89 35.91 -3.21
C ASN A 389 12.50 36.43 -1.82
N SER A 390 11.92 35.58 -0.98
CA SER A 390 11.32 35.96 0.29
C SER A 390 12.07 35.33 1.47
N ALA A 391 12.76 36.15 2.27
CA ALA A 391 13.57 35.69 3.40
C ALA A 391 12.74 35.01 4.52
N SER A 392 11.45 35.31 4.63
CA SER A 392 10.55 34.81 5.67
C SER A 392 9.49 33.83 5.14
N LYS A 393 8.91 34.09 3.97
CA LYS A 393 7.89 33.26 3.31
C LYS A 393 8.42 32.74 1.98
N GLY A 394 9.29 31.75 2.01
CA GLY A 394 9.69 31.10 0.76
C GLY A 394 8.50 30.32 0.19
N GLY A 395 8.44 30.23 -1.14
CA GLY A 395 7.38 29.50 -1.84
C GLY A 395 7.50 27.99 -1.65
N PHE A 396 7.17 27.24 -2.69
CA PHE A 396 7.34 25.81 -2.74
C PHE A 396 8.40 25.44 -3.78
N LEU A 397 9.09 24.34 -3.53
CA LEU A 397 9.99 23.70 -4.48
C LEU A 397 9.61 22.24 -4.67
N ALA A 398 10.02 21.67 -5.80
CA ALA A 398 9.93 20.24 -6.05
C ALA A 398 11.27 19.59 -5.75
N MET A 399 11.19 18.41 -5.17
CA MET A 399 12.28 17.46 -5.12
C MET A 399 11.85 16.19 -5.85
N ILE A 400 12.72 15.71 -6.74
CA ILE A 400 12.46 14.53 -7.57
C ILE A 400 13.41 13.39 -7.21
N PRO A 401 12.97 12.14 -7.35
CA PRO A 401 13.85 10.98 -7.34
C PRO A 401 14.87 11.05 -8.47
N LYS A 402 16.18 10.96 -8.20
CA LYS A 402 17.23 11.08 -9.24
C LYS A 402 18.05 9.81 -9.48
N PHE A 403 18.21 8.94 -8.49
CA PHE A 403 19.17 7.81 -8.57
C PHE A 403 18.59 6.45 -8.23
N LEU A 404 17.34 6.40 -7.75
CA LEU A 404 16.70 5.19 -7.26
C LEU A 404 15.35 5.06 -7.93
N LYS A 405 14.97 3.84 -8.30
CA LYS A 405 13.64 3.58 -8.88
C LYS A 405 12.49 3.92 -7.92
N CYS A 406 12.77 4.31 -6.65
CA CYS A 406 11.84 4.77 -5.61
C CYS A 406 10.46 4.10 -5.71
N GLN A 407 10.49 2.77 -5.84
CA GLN A 407 9.31 1.97 -6.12
C GLN A 407 9.32 0.71 -5.28
N LYS A 408 8.15 0.33 -4.78
CA LYS A 408 7.91 -0.98 -4.21
C LYS A 408 7.13 -1.80 -5.23
N VAL A 409 7.64 -2.99 -5.54
CA VAL A 409 7.00 -3.96 -6.42
C VAL A 409 6.49 -5.13 -5.58
N TYR A 410 5.22 -5.47 -5.73
CA TYR A 410 4.56 -6.59 -5.05
C TYR A 410 4.42 -7.75 -6.03
N THR A 411 5.41 -8.63 -6.04
CA THR A 411 5.46 -9.83 -6.89
C THR A 411 5.88 -11.04 -6.06
N PRO A 412 5.26 -12.23 -6.25
CA PRO A 412 4.17 -12.51 -7.20
C PRO A 412 2.79 -12.07 -6.69
N THR A 413 2.64 -11.79 -5.40
CA THR A 413 1.35 -11.49 -4.76
C THR A 413 1.15 -9.97 -4.63
N PRO A 414 0.14 -9.38 -5.29
CA PRO A 414 -0.19 -7.96 -5.14
C PRO A 414 -0.62 -7.62 -3.71
N LEU A 415 -0.36 -6.38 -3.29
CA LEU A 415 -0.88 -5.87 -2.03
C LEU A 415 -2.41 -5.68 -2.13
N ALA A 416 -3.14 -6.32 -1.22
CA ALA A 416 -4.61 -6.33 -1.27
C ALA A 416 -5.22 -4.93 -1.14
N THR A 417 -4.69 -4.08 -0.26
CA THR A 417 -5.13 -2.68 -0.11
C THR A 417 -4.11 -1.86 0.67
N LEU A 418 -4.05 -0.56 0.40
CA LEU A 418 -3.25 0.40 1.16
C LEU A 418 -4.11 1.00 2.27
N GLN A 419 -3.78 0.73 3.53
CA GLN A 419 -4.60 1.17 4.68
C GLN A 419 -4.14 2.51 5.25
N LYS A 420 -2.83 2.70 5.36
CA LYS A 420 -2.18 3.88 5.90
C LYS A 420 -0.80 4.05 5.29
N MET A 421 -0.24 5.26 5.38
CA MET A 421 1.18 5.51 5.13
C MET A 421 1.71 6.43 6.22
N SER A 422 2.82 6.00 6.82
CA SER A 422 3.57 6.78 7.80
C SER A 422 4.79 7.36 7.11
N ILE A 423 4.86 8.67 6.97
CA ILE A 423 5.86 9.34 6.14
C ILE A 423 6.80 10.13 7.06
N ARG A 424 8.10 9.89 6.90
CA ARG A 424 9.17 10.67 7.53
C ARG A 424 10.11 11.21 6.48
N ILE A 425 10.37 12.50 6.54
CA ILE A 425 11.35 13.18 5.69
C ILE A 425 12.56 13.51 6.54
N GLN A 426 13.70 12.95 6.15
CA GLN A 426 14.94 13.00 6.89
C GLN A 426 16.02 13.72 6.08
N ARG A 427 16.91 14.39 6.80
CA ARG A 427 18.16 14.92 6.27
C ARG A 427 19.13 13.75 5.98
N PRO A 428 20.25 14.01 5.29
CA PRO A 428 21.25 12.98 5.02
C PRO A 428 21.84 12.30 6.27
N ASP A 429 21.79 12.95 7.44
CA ASP A 429 22.26 12.40 8.72
C ASP A 429 21.25 11.45 9.40
N GLY A 430 20.06 11.26 8.82
CA GLY A 430 18.98 10.44 9.38
C GLY A 430 18.05 11.17 10.37
N CYS A 431 18.36 12.42 10.73
CA CYS A 431 17.47 13.23 11.55
C CYS A 431 16.29 13.74 10.73
N ILE A 432 15.14 13.99 11.36
CA ILE A 432 13.99 14.62 10.69
C ILE A 432 14.38 16.03 10.22
N VAL A 433 13.85 16.48 9.09
CA VAL A 433 14.10 17.83 8.54
C VAL A 433 13.88 18.91 9.58
N SER A 434 12.74 18.91 10.26
CA SER A 434 12.46 19.73 11.44
C SER A 434 11.59 18.95 12.43
N ASP A 435 11.91 19.05 13.71
CA ASP A 435 11.12 18.51 14.83
C ASP A 435 10.06 19.51 15.33
N THR A 436 10.13 20.75 14.87
CA THR A 436 9.17 21.80 15.22
C THR A 436 7.77 21.35 14.79
N LEU A 437 6.80 21.46 15.70
CA LEU A 437 5.40 21.19 15.40
C LEU A 437 4.86 22.28 14.47
N ASP A 438 4.03 21.90 13.51
CA ASP A 438 3.33 22.79 12.59
C ASP A 438 1.91 23.16 13.08
N THR A 439 1.56 22.76 14.30
CA THR A 439 0.30 23.06 14.98
C THR A 439 0.56 23.77 16.30
N LEU A 440 -0.36 24.65 16.69
CA LEU A 440 -0.28 25.38 17.96
C LEU A 440 -1.60 25.25 18.71
N ASP A 441 -1.49 24.96 20.00
CA ASP A 441 -2.63 25.05 20.91
C ASP A 441 -2.92 26.54 21.17
N ILE A 442 -4.20 26.89 21.23
CA ILE A 442 -4.68 28.26 21.42
C ILE A 442 -5.03 28.42 22.89
N SER A 443 -4.39 29.39 23.56
CA SER A 443 -4.63 29.67 24.97
C SER A 443 -5.66 30.77 25.21
N GLY A 444 -5.86 31.67 24.24
CA GLY A 444 -6.79 32.77 24.40
C GLY A 444 -6.98 33.58 23.12
N LEU A 445 -7.98 34.45 23.16
CA LEU A 445 -8.31 35.39 22.08
C LEU A 445 -8.38 36.79 22.69
N LYS A 446 -7.90 37.79 21.96
CA LYS A 446 -8.06 39.20 22.34
C LYS A 446 -8.51 39.98 21.11
N SER A 447 -9.37 40.97 21.32
CA SER A 447 -9.66 41.95 20.27
C SER A 447 -8.64 43.08 20.36
N SER A 448 -8.29 43.65 19.21
CA SER A 448 -7.51 44.89 19.15
C SER A 448 -8.21 46.07 19.83
N TYR A 449 -9.55 46.05 19.91
CA TYR A 449 -10.39 47.07 20.58
C TYR A 449 -9.91 47.41 21.99
N ASN A 450 -9.55 46.38 22.78
CA ASN A 450 -9.26 46.55 24.20
C ASN A 450 -7.88 46.01 24.61
N LEU A 451 -6.94 46.00 23.67
CA LEU A 451 -5.61 45.47 23.93
C LEU A 451 -4.88 46.25 25.05
N GLY A 452 -5.10 47.57 25.14
CA GLY A 452 -4.53 48.44 26.17
C GLY A 452 -5.11 48.28 27.58
N ALA A 453 -6.32 47.72 27.72
CA ALA A 453 -6.85 47.32 29.03
C ALA A 453 -6.72 45.82 29.29
N CYS A 454 -5.98 45.09 28.45
CA CYS A 454 -5.85 43.64 28.56
C CYS A 454 -4.40 43.15 28.72
N PRO A 455 -3.89 42.90 29.94
CA PRO A 455 -4.50 43.18 31.25
C PRO A 455 -4.56 44.69 31.53
N SER A 456 -5.27 45.08 32.59
CA SER A 456 -5.45 46.50 32.95
C SER A 456 -4.11 47.25 32.99
N GLY A 457 -4.00 48.33 32.21
CA GLY A 457 -2.79 49.12 32.10
C GLY A 457 -1.71 48.52 31.19
N ALA A 458 -2.08 47.66 30.23
CA ALA A 458 -1.17 47.19 29.20
C ALA A 458 -0.71 48.33 28.28
N ASN A 459 0.52 48.24 27.81
CA ASN A 459 1.11 49.19 26.88
C ASN A 459 1.03 48.63 25.44
N THR A 460 0.47 49.43 24.54
CA THR A 460 0.31 49.10 23.12
C THR A 460 1.12 50.02 22.20
N THR A 461 2.05 50.82 22.74
CA THR A 461 2.84 51.80 21.95
C THR A 461 3.72 51.12 20.90
N ASN A 462 4.11 49.86 21.12
CA ASN A 462 4.98 49.10 20.22
C ASN A 462 4.21 48.20 19.24
N THR A 463 2.90 48.37 19.11
CA THR A 463 2.09 47.64 18.14
C THR A 463 1.24 48.57 17.30
N THR A 464 1.16 48.25 16.00
CA THR A 464 0.30 48.91 15.02
C THR A 464 -1.09 48.29 14.91
N TYR A 465 -1.31 47.14 15.58
CA TYR A 465 -2.55 46.36 15.53
C TYR A 465 -3.40 46.50 16.80
N ALA A 466 -3.18 47.57 17.57
CA ALA A 466 -4.11 48.05 18.59
C ALA A 466 -4.95 49.18 17.98
N ASP A 467 -6.26 49.01 17.93
CA ASP A 467 -7.16 49.96 17.29
C ASP A 467 -8.50 50.03 18.03
N PRO A 468 -9.17 51.20 18.07
CA PRO A 468 -10.43 51.38 18.79
C PRO A 468 -11.64 50.81 18.05
N SER A 469 -11.48 50.20 16.88
CA SER A 469 -12.57 49.65 16.06
C SER A 469 -12.73 48.14 16.24
N GLY A 470 -11.71 47.44 16.73
CA GLY A 470 -11.69 45.99 16.82
C GLY A 470 -11.37 45.29 15.50
N ASP A 471 -10.59 45.93 14.62
CA ASP A 471 -10.29 45.43 13.25
C ASP A 471 -9.50 44.11 13.24
N TYR A 472 -8.85 43.76 14.34
CA TYR A 472 -7.99 42.58 14.44
C TYR A 472 -8.33 41.70 15.64
N ILE A 473 -8.07 40.41 15.46
CA ILE A 473 -8.12 39.40 16.51
C ILE A 473 -6.70 38.91 16.74
N TRP A 474 -6.27 38.98 17.99
CA TRP A 474 -5.02 38.47 18.49
C TRP A 474 -5.26 37.09 19.09
N ILE A 475 -4.71 36.07 18.44
CA ILE A 475 -4.77 34.68 18.87
C ILE A 475 -3.54 34.42 19.72
N GLN A 476 -3.75 34.20 21.01
CA GLN A 476 -2.69 33.84 21.94
C GLN A 476 -2.43 32.34 21.83
N THR A 477 -1.17 31.96 21.61
CA THR A 477 -0.78 30.55 21.56
C THR A 477 -0.42 30.05 22.97
N GLY A 478 -0.54 28.73 23.19
CA GLY A 478 -0.15 28.09 24.46
C GLY A 478 1.36 28.08 24.67
N THR A 479 2.11 27.98 23.57
CA THR A 479 3.58 27.99 23.54
C THR A 479 4.08 29.09 22.62
N TRP A 480 5.32 29.52 22.84
CA TRP A 480 6.01 30.37 21.87
C TRP A 480 6.31 29.58 20.61
N PHE A 481 6.30 30.26 19.45
CA PHE A 481 6.57 29.66 18.16
C PHE A 481 7.60 30.48 17.38
N SER A 482 8.37 29.81 16.52
CA SER A 482 9.37 30.44 15.67
C SER A 482 8.71 31.35 14.63
N ARG A 483 9.37 32.47 14.30
CA ARG A 483 8.98 33.36 13.19
C ARG A 483 8.83 32.64 11.85
N PHE A 484 9.50 31.50 11.65
CA PHE A 484 9.43 30.72 10.41
C PHE A 484 8.25 29.75 10.38
N MET A 485 7.58 29.53 11.51
CA MET A 485 6.42 28.64 11.59
C MET A 485 5.15 29.29 11.06
N VAL A 486 5.00 30.61 11.28
CA VAL A 486 3.85 31.41 10.86
C VAL A 486 4.34 32.78 10.42
N ASN A 487 4.07 33.13 9.16
CA ASN A 487 4.45 34.40 8.55
C ASN A 487 3.23 35.21 8.11
N GLN A 488 3.45 36.50 7.86
CA GLN A 488 2.46 37.34 7.20
C GLN A 488 2.06 36.76 5.84
N GLY A 489 0.76 36.73 5.59
CA GLY A 489 0.16 36.19 4.37
C GLY A 489 0.02 34.67 4.37
N ASP A 490 0.34 33.97 5.45
CA ASP A 490 0.05 32.55 5.59
C ASP A 490 -1.42 32.30 5.85
N ARG A 491 -1.92 31.14 5.43
CA ARG A 491 -3.28 30.68 5.70
C ARG A 491 -3.26 29.69 6.86
N ILE A 492 -3.91 30.06 7.95
CA ILE A 492 -4.10 29.21 9.12
C ILE A 492 -5.53 28.70 9.18
N GLN A 493 -5.73 27.51 9.75
CA GLN A 493 -7.05 26.97 10.04
C GLN A 493 -7.14 26.65 11.53
N LEU A 494 -8.23 27.09 12.18
CA LEU A 494 -8.48 26.86 13.59
C LEU A 494 -9.62 25.86 13.76
N LYS A 495 -9.49 24.92 14.71
CA LYS A 495 -10.52 23.94 15.06
C LYS A 495 -10.53 23.66 16.56
N GLY A 496 -11.65 23.12 17.04
CA GLY A 496 -11.80 22.67 18.43
C GLY A 496 -11.82 23.80 19.47
N ILE A 497 -12.06 25.04 19.06
CA ILE A 497 -12.13 26.19 19.99
C ILE A 497 -13.29 25.99 20.95
N THR A 498 -12.99 25.98 22.24
CA THR A 498 -13.96 25.81 23.32
C THR A 498 -13.66 26.80 24.43
N PHE A 499 -14.67 27.61 24.76
CA PHE A 499 -14.63 28.51 25.92
C PHE A 499 -14.87 27.73 27.22
N PRO A 500 -14.34 28.19 28.36
CA PRO A 500 -14.56 27.54 29.65
C PRO A 500 -16.05 27.59 30.02
N SER A 501 -16.50 26.61 30.80
CA SER A 501 -17.90 26.56 31.30
C SER A 501 -18.24 27.75 32.20
N SER A 502 -17.23 28.42 32.77
CA SER A 502 -17.37 29.64 33.55
C SER A 502 -17.46 30.93 32.72
N TYR A 503 -17.38 30.84 31.38
CA TYR A 503 -17.50 32.02 30.52
C TYR A 503 -18.87 32.70 30.69
N SER A 504 -18.83 33.99 31.02
CA SER A 504 -20.02 34.79 31.38
C SER A 504 -20.44 35.81 30.32
N GLY A 505 -19.79 35.84 29.15
CA GLY A 505 -20.15 36.76 28.06
C GLY A 505 -21.35 36.30 27.22
N ASN A 506 -21.72 37.11 26.23
CA ASN A 506 -22.88 36.82 25.36
C ASN A 506 -22.66 35.53 24.55
N THR A 507 -23.49 34.52 24.79
CA THR A 507 -23.36 33.19 24.17
C THR A 507 -23.60 33.19 22.66
N GLY A 508 -24.57 33.98 22.17
CA GLY A 508 -24.85 34.09 20.74
C GLY A 508 -23.70 34.71 19.96
N ALA A 509 -23.11 35.79 20.48
CA ALA A 509 -21.92 36.42 19.89
C ALA A 509 -20.68 35.51 19.98
N ARG A 510 -20.52 34.79 21.10
CA ARG A 510 -19.47 33.77 21.25
C ARG A 510 -19.57 32.70 20.18
N ASP A 511 -20.76 32.14 19.96
CA ASP A 511 -20.95 31.05 19.01
C ASP A 511 -20.74 31.52 17.56
N ASP A 512 -21.16 32.74 17.22
CA ASP A 512 -20.86 33.36 15.92
C ASP A 512 -19.35 33.62 15.74
N LEU A 513 -18.65 34.10 16.77
CA LEU A 513 -17.19 34.25 16.75
C LEU A 513 -16.50 32.89 16.55
N ILE A 514 -16.95 31.84 17.22
CA ILE A 514 -16.42 30.48 17.05
C ILE A 514 -16.63 30.02 15.60
N ASN A 515 -17.82 30.22 15.03
CA ASN A 515 -18.12 29.87 13.64
C ASN A 515 -17.22 30.64 12.65
N PHE A 516 -17.00 31.94 12.90
CA PHE A 516 -16.07 32.75 12.12
C PHE A 516 -14.65 32.19 12.19
N LEU A 517 -14.14 31.90 13.39
CA LEU A 517 -12.79 31.41 13.59
C LEU A 517 -12.57 30.01 12.99
N GLN A 518 -13.59 29.15 13.04
CA GLN A 518 -13.49 27.75 12.59
C GLN A 518 -13.92 27.50 11.14
N ARG A 519 -14.12 28.54 10.33
CA ARG A 519 -14.50 28.40 8.91
C ARG A 519 -13.52 27.55 8.10
N ALA A 520 -14.04 26.80 7.12
CA ALA A 520 -13.25 25.86 6.33
C ALA A 520 -12.15 26.56 5.50
N GLU A 521 -12.43 27.76 5.01
CA GLU A 521 -11.48 28.60 4.28
C GLU A 521 -10.28 29.08 5.11
N GLY A 522 -10.35 29.01 6.45
CA GLY A 522 -9.29 29.49 7.34
C GLY A 522 -9.15 31.02 7.35
N HIS A 523 -8.00 31.51 7.81
CA HIS A 523 -7.71 32.94 7.99
C HIS A 523 -6.33 33.28 7.46
N LEU A 524 -6.19 34.47 6.90
CA LEU A 524 -4.88 35.01 6.53
C LEU A 524 -4.25 35.69 7.74
N VAL A 525 -2.99 35.35 7.98
CA VAL A 525 -2.17 35.98 9.00
C VAL A 525 -1.77 37.37 8.52
N VAL A 526 -2.10 38.38 9.29
CA VAL A 526 -1.72 39.77 9.02
C VAL A 526 -0.33 40.04 9.58
N SER A 527 -0.07 39.56 10.79
CA SER A 527 1.23 39.69 11.46
C SER A 527 1.35 38.67 12.60
N ILE A 528 2.54 38.58 13.17
CA ILE A 528 2.80 37.91 14.45
C ILE A 528 3.22 38.96 15.47
N ALA A 529 3.10 38.65 16.74
CA ALA A 529 3.47 39.56 17.81
C ALA A 529 3.92 38.83 19.07
N TYR A 530 4.51 39.58 19.99
CA TYR A 530 4.88 39.06 21.28
C TYR A 530 4.58 40.03 22.43
N THR A 531 4.42 39.44 23.62
CA THR A 531 4.30 40.22 24.86
C THR A 531 5.54 40.13 25.72
N THR A 532 5.96 41.25 26.30
CA THR A 532 6.95 41.30 27.38
C THR A 532 6.33 41.87 28.65
N LYS A 533 6.87 41.48 29.80
CA LYS A 533 6.52 42.07 31.09
C LYS A 533 7.70 42.85 31.61
N GLN A 534 7.50 44.12 31.93
CA GLN A 534 8.53 44.87 32.63
C GLN A 534 8.62 44.39 34.08
N THR A 535 9.81 43.96 34.50
CA THR A 535 10.08 43.39 35.82
C THR A 535 9.71 44.31 36.98
N THR A 536 9.71 45.63 36.76
CA THR A 536 9.47 46.63 37.82
C THR A 536 8.01 47.07 37.96
N SER A 537 7.18 47.00 36.91
CA SER A 537 5.80 47.53 36.95
C SER A 537 4.72 46.47 36.70
N SER A 538 5.09 45.23 36.36
CA SER A 538 4.16 44.19 35.86
C SER A 538 3.34 44.60 34.62
N THR A 539 3.64 45.74 34.01
CA THR A 539 3.02 46.21 32.77
C THR A 539 3.36 45.24 31.64
N VAL A 540 2.32 44.81 30.92
CA VAL A 540 2.45 44.00 29.72
C VAL A 540 2.62 44.93 28.52
N PHE A 541 3.67 44.72 27.73
CA PHE A 541 3.90 45.43 26.47
C PHE A 541 3.54 44.50 25.31
N TYR A 542 2.69 44.97 24.40
CA TYR A 542 2.42 44.32 23.13
C TYR A 542 3.35 44.88 22.05
N ASN A 543 4.09 43.99 21.38
CA ASN A 543 5.10 44.35 20.41
C ASN A 543 4.85 43.57 19.11
N ASP A 544 4.91 44.26 17.97
CA ASP A 544 4.80 43.62 16.67
C ASP A 544 6.05 42.79 16.33
N GLY A 545 5.86 41.72 15.55
CA GLY A 545 6.92 40.85 15.08
C GLY A 545 7.37 39.80 16.10
N PRO A 546 8.50 39.13 15.84
CA PRO A 546 9.12 38.24 16.82
C PRO A 546 9.95 39.02 17.84
N ASN A 547 10.20 38.40 18.99
CA ASN A 547 11.16 38.89 19.96
C ASN A 547 12.60 38.85 19.41
N MET A 548 13.57 39.35 20.21
CA MET A 548 14.98 39.41 19.82
C MET A 548 15.61 38.05 19.49
N VAL A 549 15.01 36.94 19.94
CA VAL A 549 15.49 35.58 19.67
C VAL A 549 14.69 34.88 18.57
N GLY A 550 13.79 35.57 17.88
CA GLY A 550 13.07 35.07 16.71
C GLY A 550 11.77 34.32 17.01
N TYR A 551 11.18 34.51 18.19
CA TYR A 551 9.95 33.83 18.62
C TYR A 551 8.80 34.80 18.90
N ALA A 552 7.58 34.34 18.66
CA ALA A 552 6.34 35.06 18.93
C ALA A 552 5.38 34.19 19.76
N ASN A 553 4.36 34.81 20.36
CA ASN A 553 3.29 34.09 21.09
C ASN A 553 1.88 34.59 20.74
N TYR A 554 1.77 35.49 19.75
CA TYR A 554 0.52 35.94 19.18
C TYR A 554 0.54 35.82 17.67
N ILE A 555 -0.58 35.38 17.11
CA ILE A 555 -0.88 35.45 15.70
C ILE A 555 -2.02 36.45 15.52
N ILE A 556 -1.86 37.39 14.59
CA ILE A 556 -2.82 38.45 14.34
C ILE A 556 -3.55 38.14 13.04
N ILE A 557 -4.87 38.05 13.12
CA ILE A 557 -5.76 37.91 11.96
C ILE A 557 -6.71 39.09 11.89
N ARG A 558 -7.25 39.33 10.70
CA ARG A 558 -8.31 40.32 10.51
C ARG A 558 -9.63 39.81 11.10
N THR A 559 -10.40 40.70 11.72
CA THR A 559 -11.79 40.43 12.12
C THR A 559 -12.71 40.30 10.90
N ARG A 560 -13.97 39.91 11.13
CA ARG A 560 -15.01 39.96 10.10
C ARG A 560 -15.31 41.42 9.79
N MET A 561 -15.16 41.83 8.53
CA MET A 561 -15.55 43.17 8.07
C MET A 561 -16.98 43.15 7.54
N LYS A 562 -17.67 44.29 7.60
CA LYS A 562 -18.86 44.51 6.79
C LYS A 562 -18.51 44.40 5.31
N ASP A 563 -19.52 44.20 4.47
CA ASP A 563 -19.35 44.01 3.03
C ASP A 563 -18.44 45.10 2.44
N PRO A 564 -17.21 44.74 2.02
CA PRO A 564 -16.26 45.71 1.50
C PRO A 564 -16.67 46.19 0.09
N THR A 565 -17.53 45.46 -0.62
CA THR A 565 -17.99 45.84 -1.95
C THR A 565 -18.90 47.06 -1.94
N THR A 566 -19.51 47.37 -0.78
CA THR A 566 -20.27 48.60 -0.58
C THR A 566 -19.38 49.78 -0.14
N GLY A 567 -18.06 49.62 -0.13
CA GLY A 567 -17.11 50.61 0.37
C GLY A 567 -17.03 50.69 1.90
N SER A 568 -17.63 49.75 2.62
CA SER A 568 -17.54 49.73 4.09
C SER A 568 -16.13 49.36 4.55
N THR A 569 -15.60 50.13 5.49
CA THR A 569 -14.31 49.88 6.13
C THR A 569 -14.44 49.42 7.57
N GLN A 570 -15.68 49.20 8.04
CA GLN A 570 -15.98 48.93 9.45
C GLN A 570 -16.05 47.43 9.74
N PRO A 571 -15.64 46.99 10.94
CA PRO A 571 -15.91 45.63 11.41
C PRO A 571 -17.40 45.31 11.43
N ASP A 572 -17.71 44.05 11.16
CA ASP A 572 -19.01 43.47 11.41
C ASP A 572 -19.12 43.02 12.87
N THR A 573 -20.33 43.08 13.41
CA THR A 573 -20.61 42.73 14.82
C THR A 573 -20.92 41.25 14.96
N TYR A 574 -20.46 40.62 16.04
CA TYR A 574 -20.77 39.22 16.31
C TYR A 574 -22.17 39.08 16.91
N GLY A 575 -22.92 38.06 16.49
CA GLY A 575 -24.23 37.74 17.06
C GLY A 575 -25.30 38.81 16.83
N LEU A 576 -25.16 39.63 15.78
CA LEU A 576 -26.08 40.73 15.44
C LEU A 576 -26.25 41.77 16.57
N LEU A 577 -25.23 41.93 17.40
CA LEU A 577 -25.24 42.91 18.49
C LEU A 577 -25.14 44.35 17.96
N SER A 578 -25.65 45.32 18.72
CA SER A 578 -25.32 46.72 18.49
C SER A 578 -23.82 46.97 18.73
N THR A 579 -23.25 48.02 18.15
CA THR A 579 -21.82 48.34 18.31
C THR A 579 -21.39 48.41 19.78
N SER A 580 -22.17 49.06 20.64
CA SER A 580 -21.85 49.15 22.07
C SER A 580 -21.89 47.79 22.77
N ALA A 581 -22.89 46.96 22.48
CA ALA A 581 -22.98 45.62 23.04
C ALA A 581 -21.88 44.69 22.50
N ASN A 582 -21.49 44.86 21.25
CA ASN A 582 -20.36 44.15 20.64
C ASN A 582 -19.05 44.53 21.34
N ASN A 583 -18.81 45.81 21.63
CA ASN A 583 -17.62 46.24 22.36
C ASN A 583 -17.56 45.62 23.76
N THR A 584 -18.69 45.58 24.48
CA THR A 584 -18.79 44.87 25.76
C THR A 584 -18.49 43.37 25.60
N PHE A 585 -18.96 42.73 24.53
CA PHE A 585 -18.62 41.33 24.23
C PHE A 585 -17.11 41.16 23.96
N LEU A 586 -16.50 42.01 23.13
CA LEU A 586 -15.07 41.96 22.82
C LEU A 586 -14.20 42.14 24.08
N ASP A 587 -14.66 42.96 25.04
CA ASP A 587 -14.01 43.11 26.34
C ASP A 587 -13.99 41.80 27.14
N THR A 588 -15.02 40.95 27.03
CA THR A 588 -15.05 39.64 27.71
C THR A 588 -14.02 38.65 27.17
N LEU A 589 -13.49 38.87 25.96
CA LEU A 589 -12.39 38.05 25.43
C LEU A 589 -11.10 38.29 26.23
N CYS A 590 -10.95 39.48 26.80
CA CYS A 590 -9.83 39.76 27.68
C CYS A 590 -9.90 38.94 28.97
N GLY A 591 -8.83 38.19 29.26
CA GLY A 591 -8.72 37.39 30.49
C GLY A 591 -9.44 36.05 30.44
N THR A 592 -10.25 35.81 29.41
CA THR A 592 -10.85 34.50 29.16
C THR A 592 -9.85 33.59 28.45
N GLY A 593 -9.24 32.67 29.21
CA GLY A 593 -8.47 31.57 28.63
C GLY A 593 -9.41 30.58 27.93
N LEU A 594 -9.00 30.08 26.77
CA LEU A 594 -9.70 28.98 26.11
C LEU A 594 -9.34 27.65 26.78
N THR A 595 -10.30 26.73 26.87
CA THR A 595 -10.08 25.38 27.41
C THR A 595 -9.52 24.44 26.35
N ASN A 596 -9.97 24.61 25.11
CA ASN A 596 -9.46 23.86 23.96
C ASN A 596 -9.46 24.77 22.73
N GLY A 597 -8.63 24.41 21.76
CA GLY A 597 -8.45 25.14 20.52
C GLY A 597 -7.09 24.84 19.96
N ARG A 598 -7.03 24.55 18.67
CA ARG A 598 -5.78 24.30 17.95
C ARG A 598 -5.84 24.93 16.58
N LEU A 599 -4.67 25.33 16.10
CA LEU A 599 -4.49 25.81 14.73
C LEU A 599 -3.40 25.03 14.00
N ILE A 600 -3.50 25.04 12.69
CA ILE A 600 -2.49 24.54 11.75
C ILE A 600 -2.20 25.62 10.70
N ASN A 601 -0.93 25.76 10.30
CA ASN A 601 -0.56 26.58 9.15
C ASN A 601 -0.62 25.74 7.86
N LEU A 602 -1.59 26.00 6.99
CA LEU A 602 -1.78 25.29 5.72
C LEU A 602 -0.77 25.74 4.64
N SER A 603 -0.21 26.95 4.75
CA SER A 603 0.70 27.49 3.75
C SER A 603 2.08 26.83 3.73
N HIS A 604 2.42 26.03 4.73
CA HIS A 604 3.74 25.39 4.83
C HIS A 604 3.64 23.86 4.73
N GLN A 605 2.53 23.28 4.28
CA GLN A 605 2.35 21.82 4.30
C GLN A 605 3.04 21.13 3.13
N VAL A 606 3.46 19.89 3.34
CA VAL A 606 4.21 19.08 2.37
C VAL A 606 3.24 18.24 1.53
N THR A 607 3.54 18.08 0.24
CA THR A 607 2.80 17.18 -0.64
C THR A 607 3.73 16.13 -1.23
N LEU A 608 3.35 14.85 -1.15
CA LEU A 608 4.02 13.76 -1.85
C LEU A 608 3.10 13.23 -2.94
N VAL A 609 3.66 12.98 -4.11
CA VAL A 609 2.93 12.43 -5.26
C VAL A 609 3.46 11.04 -5.54
N PHE A 610 2.57 10.06 -5.46
CA PHE A 610 2.85 8.68 -5.79
C PHE A 610 2.08 8.25 -7.04
N ARG A 611 2.62 7.27 -7.75
CA ARG A 611 1.88 6.49 -8.73
C ARG A 611 1.57 5.13 -8.12
N VAL A 612 0.30 4.79 -8.05
CA VAL A 612 -0.20 3.50 -7.56
C VAL A 612 -0.67 2.70 -8.75
N ILE A 613 -0.10 1.53 -8.96
CA ILE A 613 -0.37 0.66 -10.08
C ILE A 613 -1.07 -0.58 -9.54
N THR A 614 -2.25 -0.83 -10.09
CA THR A 614 -3.14 -1.91 -9.68
C THR A 614 -3.34 -2.87 -10.83
N ARG A 615 -3.62 -4.13 -10.50
CA ARG A 615 -3.88 -5.16 -11.49
C ARG A 615 -5.33 -5.64 -11.36
N ASP A 616 -6.07 -5.46 -12.45
CA ASP A 616 -7.45 -5.92 -12.57
C ASP A 616 -7.55 -6.98 -13.67
N LEU A 617 -8.55 -7.86 -13.57
CA LEU A 617 -8.82 -8.86 -14.60
C LEU A 617 -9.26 -8.15 -15.89
N ASP A 618 -8.58 -8.47 -16.99
CA ASP A 618 -8.97 -7.95 -18.29
C ASP A 618 -10.13 -8.79 -18.84
N ALA A 619 -11.34 -8.27 -18.68
CA ALA A 619 -12.55 -8.90 -19.22
C ALA A 619 -12.61 -8.86 -20.77
N THR A 620 -11.89 -7.92 -21.41
CA THR A 620 -11.91 -7.76 -22.87
C THR A 620 -10.99 -8.73 -23.59
N ALA A 621 -9.91 -9.17 -22.93
CA ALA A 621 -9.04 -10.23 -23.43
C ALA A 621 -9.73 -11.61 -23.56
N ARG A 622 -10.94 -11.77 -23.00
CA ARG A 622 -11.78 -12.96 -23.15
C ARG A 622 -12.70 -12.92 -24.38
N LEU A 623 -12.82 -11.78 -25.06
CA LEU A 623 -13.61 -11.67 -26.29
C LEU A 623 -12.75 -12.13 -27.46
N ARG A 624 -13.14 -13.23 -28.11
CA ARG A 624 -12.53 -13.65 -29.38
C ARG A 624 -12.70 -12.51 -30.40
N PRO A 625 -11.70 -12.24 -31.25
CA PRO A 625 -11.85 -11.32 -32.39
C PRO A 625 -13.10 -11.64 -33.23
N ASP A 626 -13.44 -12.92 -33.34
CA ASP A 626 -14.61 -13.45 -34.06
C ASP A 626 -15.96 -13.03 -33.45
N ASN A 627 -15.98 -12.66 -32.16
CA ASN A 627 -17.19 -12.18 -31.46
C ASN A 627 -17.38 -10.66 -31.57
N ILE A 628 -16.44 -9.93 -32.17
CA ILE A 628 -16.62 -8.53 -32.55
C ILE A 628 -17.29 -8.50 -33.93
N GLY A 629 -18.51 -9.03 -33.98
CA GLY A 629 -19.34 -8.96 -35.18
C GLY A 629 -19.79 -7.52 -35.40
N PHE A 630 -19.30 -6.91 -36.48
CA PHE A 630 -19.97 -5.76 -37.11
C PHE A 630 -21.44 -6.12 -37.29
N GLY A 631 -22.33 -5.40 -36.60
CA GLY A 631 -23.75 -5.46 -36.88
C GLY A 631 -24.00 -4.93 -38.27
N SER A 632 -23.98 -5.79 -39.29
CA SER A 632 -24.61 -5.49 -40.56
C SER A 632 -26.10 -5.44 -40.28
N THR A 633 -26.64 -4.23 -40.29
CA THR A 633 -28.08 -3.95 -40.31
C THR A 633 -28.72 -4.70 -41.46
N SER A 634 -29.61 -5.64 -41.13
CA SER A 634 -30.68 -6.09 -42.01
C SER A 634 -31.97 -5.37 -41.62
#